data_AF-A0A966KHL9-F1
#
_entry.id   AF-A0A966KHL9-F1
#
_cell.length_a   1.000
_cell.length_b   1.000
_cell.length_c   1.000
_cell.angle_alpha   90.00
_cell.angle_beta   90.00
_cell.angle_gamma   90.00
#
_symmetry.space_group_name_H-M   'P 1'
#
loop_
_entity.id
_entity.type
_entity.pdbx_description
1 polymer ?
#
loop_
_entity_poly.entity_id
_entity_poly.type
_entity_poly.pdbx_seq_one_letter_code
_entity_poly.pdbx_strand_id
1 'polypeptide(L)'
;DIFNAAQHVKDTILPISFKNDRDAILLNLESRKNALEYLSQGGAIGIFPGGTVSTSSRLFSQPADPVWRSFTAKMILKSNAVVMPIFFDGTTSRVFQLASHLHPALRAGLLLREFKLRLDKPVSLVIGKPISRNKLESYKNNPVEMMDFLRRETYKLSPNKNQTFEYGYEFENKHRTI
;
A
#
# COMPACT_ATOMS: atom_id res chain seq x y z
N ASP A 1 5.59 17.66 13.25
CA ASP A 1 5.61 16.60 12.22
C ASP A 1 5.69 15.22 12.83
N ILE A 2 4.66 14.39 12.63
CA ILE A 2 4.53 13.04 13.20
C ILE A 2 5.71 12.13 12.77
N PHE A 3 6.31 12.40 11.61
CA PHE A 3 7.49 11.68 11.12
C PHE A 3 8.80 12.04 11.85
N ASN A 4 8.88 13.20 12.52
CA ASN A 4 10.06 13.57 13.32
C ASN A 4 10.08 12.91 14.72
N ALA A 5 8.94 12.38 15.19
CA ALA A 5 8.84 11.70 16.49
C ALA A 5 9.37 10.25 16.47
N ALA A 6 9.68 9.71 15.29
CA ALA A 6 10.16 8.35 15.11
C ALA A 6 11.61 8.36 14.60
N GLN A 7 12.56 8.71 15.47
CA GLN A 7 14.00 8.74 15.14
C GLN A 7 14.48 7.42 14.52
N HIS A 8 13.94 6.27 14.95
CA HIS A 8 14.29 4.95 14.40
C HIS A 8 13.71 4.66 13.00
N VAL A 9 12.73 5.45 12.54
CA VAL A 9 12.03 5.22 11.28
C VAL A 9 12.62 6.08 10.15
N LYS A 10 13.25 7.21 10.50
CA LYS A 10 13.80 8.17 9.53
C LYS A 10 14.82 7.52 8.59
N ASP A 11 15.64 6.63 9.10
CA ASP A 11 16.68 5.93 8.31
C ASP A 11 16.15 4.67 7.59
N THR A 12 14.88 4.31 7.80
CA THR A 12 14.24 3.10 7.22
C THR A 12 13.18 3.45 6.16
N ILE A 13 12.75 4.72 6.05
CA ILE A 13 11.76 5.15 5.07
C ILE A 13 12.44 5.68 3.81
N LEU A 14 12.04 5.14 2.65
CA LEU A 14 12.38 5.74 1.36
C LEU A 14 11.55 7.01 1.13
N PRO A 15 12.18 8.14 0.76
CA PRO A 15 11.44 9.38 0.56
C PRO A 15 10.53 9.27 -0.67
N ILE A 16 9.23 9.49 -0.51
CA ILE A 16 8.27 9.47 -1.62
C ILE A 16 7.46 10.76 -1.57
N SER A 17 7.29 11.40 -2.72
CA SER A 17 6.41 12.55 -2.89
C SER A 17 5.18 12.18 -3.71
N PHE A 18 4.02 12.63 -3.25
CA PHE A 18 2.73 12.45 -3.95
C PHE A 18 2.33 13.70 -4.75
N LYS A 19 3.19 14.71 -4.81
CA LYS A 19 2.95 15.92 -5.63
C LYS A 19 3.14 15.61 -7.11
N ASN A 20 2.50 16.40 -7.95
CA ASN A 20 2.61 16.31 -9.41
C ASN A 20 3.51 17.42 -9.96
N ASP A 21 4.74 17.51 -9.45
CA ASP A 21 5.75 18.47 -9.89
C ASP A 21 7.05 17.73 -10.30
N ARG A 22 7.94 18.47 -10.97
CA ARG A 22 9.18 17.91 -11.50
C ARG A 22 10.07 17.34 -10.39
N ASP A 23 10.16 18.03 -9.26
CA ASP A 23 11.02 17.64 -8.14
C ASP A 23 10.50 16.36 -7.48
N ALA A 24 9.18 16.21 -7.34
CA ALA A 24 8.55 14.98 -6.87
C ALA A 24 8.81 13.79 -7.80
N ILE A 25 8.78 14.01 -9.11
CA ILE A 25 9.13 12.97 -10.10
C ILE A 25 10.58 12.54 -9.93
N LEU A 26 11.52 13.49 -9.83
CA LEU A 26 12.95 13.21 -9.64
C LEU A 26 13.21 12.46 -8.33
N LEU A 27 12.64 12.93 -7.22
CA LEU A 27 12.74 12.29 -5.91
C LEU A 27 12.23 10.85 -5.96
N ASN A 28 11.06 10.62 -6.55
CA ASN A 28 10.48 9.28 -6.65
C ASN A 28 11.32 8.34 -7.55
N LEU A 29 11.98 8.87 -8.58
CA LEU A 29 12.90 8.08 -9.42
C LEU A 29 14.16 7.68 -8.65
N GLU A 30 14.73 8.61 -7.89
CA GLU A 30 15.89 8.36 -7.03
C GLU A 30 15.57 7.31 -5.96
N SER A 31 14.44 7.46 -5.26
CA SER A 31 14.01 6.48 -4.24
C SER A 31 13.79 5.09 -4.81
N ARG A 32 13.31 4.98 -6.05
CA ARG A 32 13.20 3.68 -6.74
C ARG A 32 14.57 3.08 -7.07
N LYS A 33 15.56 3.90 -7.44
CA LYS A 33 16.93 3.44 -7.67
C LYS A 33 17.53 2.91 -6.37
N ASN A 34 17.41 3.67 -5.28
CA ASN A 34 17.91 3.30 -3.96
C ASN A 34 17.25 2.01 -3.45
N ALA A 35 15.94 1.85 -3.69
CA ALA A 35 15.23 0.61 -3.38
C ALA A 35 15.81 -0.62 -4.11
N LEU A 36 16.06 -0.49 -5.42
CA LEU A 36 16.65 -1.58 -6.21
C LEU A 36 18.07 -1.91 -5.77
N GLU A 37 18.88 -0.89 -5.48
CA GLU A 37 20.24 -1.05 -4.97
C GLU A 37 20.25 -1.78 -3.62
N TYR A 38 19.40 -1.33 -2.68
CA TYR A 38 19.27 -1.98 -1.37
C TYR A 38 18.84 -3.46 -1.47
N LEU A 39 17.89 -3.78 -2.35
CA LEU A 39 17.50 -5.17 -2.62
C LEU A 39 18.64 -5.97 -3.24
N SER A 40 19.44 -5.37 -4.14
CA SER A 40 20.58 -6.06 -4.77
C SER A 40 21.70 -6.39 -3.78
N GLN A 41 21.79 -5.65 -2.68
CA GLN A 41 22.72 -5.89 -1.57
C GLN A 41 22.18 -6.92 -0.55
N GLY A 42 21.05 -7.57 -0.82
CA GLY A 42 20.43 -8.54 0.08
C GLY A 42 19.52 -7.93 1.15
N GLY A 43 19.21 -6.64 1.05
CA GLY A 43 18.26 -5.95 1.92
C GLY A 43 16.80 -6.37 1.68
N ALA A 44 15.90 -5.90 2.54
CA ALA A 44 14.46 -6.18 2.47
C ALA A 44 13.63 -4.89 2.47
N ILE A 45 12.61 -4.80 1.62
CA ILE A 45 11.75 -3.61 1.51
C ILE A 45 10.30 -3.98 1.79
N GLY A 46 9.69 -3.28 2.74
CA GLY A 46 8.24 -3.27 2.95
C GLY A 46 7.56 -2.24 2.05
N ILE A 47 6.51 -2.63 1.33
CA ILE A 47 5.76 -1.74 0.44
C ILE A 47 4.27 -1.87 0.73
N PHE A 48 3.59 -0.72 0.80
CA PHE A 48 2.13 -0.61 0.80
C PHE A 48 1.67 -0.15 -0.60
N PRO A 49 1.39 -1.08 -1.53
CA PRO A 49 1.22 -0.78 -2.96
C PRO A 49 -0.12 -0.12 -3.32
N GLY A 50 -1.08 -0.07 -2.38
CA GLY A 50 -2.38 0.60 -2.57
C GLY A 50 -2.30 2.13 -2.58
N GLY A 51 -1.22 2.72 -2.06
CA GLY A 51 -0.99 4.18 -2.09
C GLY A 51 -1.96 5.03 -1.25
N THR A 52 -2.96 4.41 -0.63
CA THR A 52 -3.96 5.06 0.23
C THR A 52 -4.46 4.07 1.27
N VAL A 53 -5.10 4.59 2.30
CA VAL A 53 -5.74 3.75 3.34
C VAL A 53 -6.95 3.05 2.74
N SER A 54 -7.07 1.74 2.99
CA SER A 54 -8.16 0.90 2.51
C SER A 54 -9.51 1.55 2.77
N THR A 55 -10.30 1.72 1.71
CA THR A 55 -11.57 2.45 1.75
C THR A 55 -12.63 1.66 1.00
N SER A 56 -13.81 1.56 1.58
CA SER A 56 -14.95 0.87 1.00
C SER A 56 -15.30 1.46 -0.37
N SER A 57 -15.53 0.63 -1.39
CA SER A 57 -15.93 1.12 -2.72
C SER A 57 -17.31 1.78 -2.69
N ARG A 58 -18.19 1.28 -1.82
CA ARG A 58 -19.54 1.79 -1.52
C ARG A 58 -19.68 2.03 -0.02
N LEU A 59 -20.54 2.96 0.38
CA LEU A 59 -20.74 3.42 1.77
C LEU A 59 -20.89 2.31 2.84
N PHE A 60 -21.41 1.14 2.46
CA PHE A 60 -21.65 0.01 3.38
C PHE A 60 -20.92 -1.28 2.99
N SER A 61 -19.97 -1.20 2.05
CA SER A 61 -19.12 -2.34 1.66
C SER A 61 -17.92 -2.49 2.58
N GLN A 62 -17.26 -3.64 2.54
CA GLN A 62 -16.03 -3.85 3.29
C GLN A 62 -14.90 -2.96 2.73
N PRO A 63 -14.09 -2.31 3.59
CA PRO A 63 -12.91 -1.60 3.15
C PRO A 63 -11.90 -2.53 2.49
N ALA A 64 -11.34 -2.08 1.37
CA ALA A 64 -10.28 -2.78 0.65
C ALA A 64 -9.32 -1.75 0.05
N ASP A 65 -8.17 -2.23 -0.39
CA ASP A 65 -7.23 -1.43 -1.16
C ASP A 65 -7.77 -1.21 -2.57
N PRO A 66 -7.47 -0.06 -3.18
CA PRO A 66 -7.73 0.15 -4.60
C PRO A 66 -6.80 -0.73 -5.45
N VAL A 67 -6.79 -0.49 -6.76
CA VAL A 67 -5.84 -1.15 -7.66
C VAL A 67 -4.41 -0.83 -7.23
N TRP A 68 -3.64 -1.87 -6.95
CA TRP A 68 -2.24 -1.76 -6.57
C TRP A 68 -1.39 -1.25 -7.73
N ARG A 69 -0.52 -0.27 -7.45
CA ARG A 69 0.26 0.43 -8.48
C ARG A 69 1.35 -0.49 -9.06
N SER A 70 1.53 -0.45 -10.38
CA SER A 70 2.40 -1.37 -11.14
C SER A 70 3.92 -1.15 -10.95
N PHE A 71 4.35 -0.11 -10.23
CA PHE A 71 5.77 0.14 -10.00
C PHE A 71 6.42 -0.99 -9.18
N THR A 72 5.69 -1.55 -8.22
CA THR A 72 6.17 -2.65 -7.35
C THR A 72 6.49 -3.89 -8.20
N ALA A 73 5.66 -4.21 -9.19
CA ALA A 73 5.93 -5.31 -10.12
C ALA A 73 7.25 -5.15 -10.86
N LYS A 74 7.55 -3.94 -11.36
CA LYS A 74 8.84 -3.65 -12.02
C LYS A 74 10.02 -3.83 -11.08
N MET A 75 9.88 -3.44 -9.82
CA MET A 75 10.93 -3.60 -8.82
C MET A 75 11.19 -5.08 -8.49
N ILE A 76 10.13 -5.87 -8.32
CA ILE A 76 10.21 -7.33 -8.11
C ILE A 76 10.92 -8.02 -9.27
N LEU A 77 10.54 -7.69 -10.50
CA LEU A 77 11.14 -8.29 -11.70
C LEU A 77 12.62 -7.96 -11.83
N LYS A 78 13.00 -6.69 -11.59
CA LYS A 78 14.39 -6.22 -11.73
C LYS A 78 15.33 -6.71 -10.63
N SER A 79 14.85 -6.80 -9.39
CA SER A 79 15.68 -7.15 -8.23
C SER A 79 15.85 -8.65 -8.01
N ASN A 80 15.04 -9.48 -8.67
CA ASN A 80 14.93 -10.90 -8.34
C ASN A 80 14.54 -11.20 -6.88
N ALA A 81 13.97 -10.21 -6.17
CA ALA A 81 13.61 -10.34 -4.76
C ALA A 81 12.55 -11.43 -4.53
N VAL A 82 12.68 -12.11 -3.39
CA VAL A 82 11.64 -12.99 -2.86
C VAL A 82 10.48 -12.14 -2.37
N VAL A 83 9.26 -12.46 -2.82
CA VAL A 83 8.06 -11.71 -2.45
C VAL A 83 7.30 -12.46 -1.37
N MET A 84 7.08 -11.82 -0.23
CA MET A 84 6.32 -12.37 0.89
C MET A 84 5.10 -11.48 1.17
N PRO A 85 3.86 -11.99 0.99
CA PRO A 85 2.67 -11.21 1.30
C PRO A 85 2.47 -11.11 2.81
N ILE A 86 2.07 -9.92 3.29
CA ILE A 86 1.76 -9.66 4.69
C ILE A 86 0.41 -8.97 4.74
N PHE A 87 -0.55 -9.60 5.43
CA PHE A 87 -1.89 -9.04 5.64
C PHE A 87 -1.98 -8.42 7.03
N PHE A 88 -2.44 -7.18 7.09
CA PHE A 88 -2.71 -6.50 8.35
C PHE A 88 -4.20 -6.57 8.65
N ASP A 89 -4.56 -7.12 9.81
CA ASP A 89 -5.94 -7.22 10.23
C ASP A 89 -6.40 -5.95 10.92
N GLY A 90 -7.66 -5.60 10.66
CA GLY A 90 -8.30 -4.39 11.15
C GLY A 90 -8.74 -3.45 10.03
N THR A 91 -9.68 -2.58 10.39
CA THR A 91 -10.20 -1.53 9.52
C THR A 91 -10.26 -0.22 10.29
N THR A 92 -10.32 0.90 9.55
CA THR A 92 -10.65 2.20 10.13
C THR A 92 -12.13 2.25 10.50
N SER A 93 -12.53 3.18 11.36
CA SER A 93 -13.93 3.32 11.78
C SER A 93 -14.92 3.56 10.63
N ARG A 94 -16.20 3.24 10.87
CA ARG A 94 -17.30 3.55 9.92
C ARG A 94 -17.40 5.06 9.64
N VAL A 95 -17.14 5.90 10.64
CA VAL A 95 -17.17 7.36 10.48
C VAL A 95 -16.08 7.80 9.48
N PHE A 96 -14.88 7.24 9.58
CA PHE A 96 -13.82 7.48 8.60
C PHE A 96 -14.22 7.02 7.19
N GLN A 97 -14.82 5.82 7.08
CA GLN A 97 -15.24 5.27 5.79
C GLN A 97 -16.30 6.16 5.12
N LEU A 98 -17.32 6.60 5.86
CA LEU A 98 -18.33 7.53 5.33
C LEU A 98 -17.73 8.89 4.95
N ALA A 99 -16.93 9.49 5.84
CA ALA A 99 -16.31 10.78 5.59
C ALA A 99 -15.35 10.78 4.39
N SER A 100 -14.75 9.62 4.09
CA SER A 100 -13.88 9.43 2.93
C SER A 100 -14.60 9.61 1.60
N HIS A 101 -15.92 9.39 1.56
CA HIS A 101 -16.73 9.66 0.38
C HIS A 101 -17.25 11.11 0.33
N LEU A 102 -17.26 11.83 1.46
CA LEU A 102 -17.84 13.17 1.58
C LEU A 102 -16.85 14.27 1.18
N HIS A 103 -15.67 14.32 1.80
CA HIS A 103 -14.72 15.41 1.56
C HIS A 103 -13.26 15.04 1.90
N PRO A 104 -12.26 15.38 1.04
CA PRO A 104 -10.85 15.06 1.30
C PRO A 104 -10.31 15.63 2.62
N ALA A 105 -10.70 16.86 2.98
CA ALA A 105 -10.26 17.47 4.25
C ALA A 105 -10.80 16.72 5.50
N LEU A 106 -12.05 16.24 5.44
CA LEU A 106 -12.63 15.45 6.53
C LEU A 106 -11.93 14.10 6.65
N ARG A 107 -11.63 13.45 5.52
CA ARG A 107 -10.82 12.22 5.48
C ARG A 107 -9.47 12.43 6.15
N ALA A 108 -8.75 13.49 5.79
CA ALA A 108 -7.44 13.79 6.36
C ALA A 108 -7.52 14.04 7.88
N GLY A 109 -8.47 14.86 8.33
CA GLY A 109 -8.67 15.13 9.75
C GLY A 109 -9.04 13.88 10.56
N LEU A 110 -9.94 13.04 10.05
CA LEU A 110 -10.33 11.80 10.71
C LEU A 110 -9.22 10.74 10.65
N LEU A 111 -8.36 10.74 9.63
CA LEU A 111 -7.22 9.83 9.58
C LEU A 111 -6.29 10.05 10.77
N LEU A 112 -6.04 11.31 11.14
CA LEU A 112 -5.26 11.65 12.33
C LEU A 112 -5.91 11.12 13.61
N ARG A 113 -7.25 11.16 13.68
CA ARG A 113 -8.00 10.58 14.81
C ARG A 113 -7.87 9.06 14.84
N GLU A 114 -8.03 8.38 13.71
CA GLU A 114 -7.85 6.91 13.61
C GLU A 114 -6.43 6.51 14.06
N PHE A 115 -5.42 7.24 13.63
CA PHE A 115 -4.03 7.02 14.04
C PHE A 115 -3.89 7.14 15.55
N LYS A 116 -4.37 8.23 16.16
CA LYS A 116 -4.35 8.42 17.62
C LYS A 116 -5.06 7.28 18.37
N LEU A 117 -6.17 6.78 17.84
CA LEU A 117 -6.91 5.67 18.44
C LEU A 117 -6.16 4.33 18.37
N ARG A 118 -5.17 4.20 17.47
CA ARG A 118 -4.37 2.99 17.26
C ARG A 118 -2.97 3.07 17.87
N LEU A 119 -2.54 4.24 18.34
CA LEU A 119 -1.28 4.39 19.08
C LEU A 119 -1.24 3.43 20.28
N ASP A 120 -0.08 2.81 20.48
CA ASP A 120 0.24 1.87 21.57
C ASP A 120 -0.68 0.64 21.67
N LYS A 121 -1.38 0.29 20.58
CA LYS A 121 -2.20 -0.92 20.50
C LYS A 121 -1.53 -1.98 19.64
N PRO A 122 -1.71 -3.27 19.97
CA PRO A 122 -1.18 -4.35 19.16
C PRO A 122 -1.82 -4.33 17.75
N VAL A 123 -0.99 -4.60 16.75
CA VAL A 123 -1.43 -4.78 15.35
C VAL A 123 -1.39 -6.28 15.05
N SER A 124 -2.54 -6.84 14.70
CA SER A 124 -2.65 -8.22 14.24
C SER A 124 -2.25 -8.28 12.77
N LEU A 125 -1.37 -9.22 12.42
CA LEU A 125 -0.95 -9.47 11.04
C LEU A 125 -0.77 -10.95 10.78
N VAL A 126 -0.86 -11.33 9.51
CA VAL A 126 -0.62 -12.69 9.02
C VAL A 126 0.44 -12.62 7.94
N ILE A 127 1.51 -13.39 8.11
CA ILE A 127 2.61 -13.50 7.15
C ILE A 127 2.37 -14.72 6.28
N GLY A 128 2.32 -14.53 4.97
CA GLY A 128 2.12 -15.60 4.01
C GLY A 128 3.43 -16.30 3.61
N LYS A 129 3.29 -17.34 2.80
CA LYS A 129 4.45 -18.05 2.22
C LYS A 129 5.09 -17.21 1.11
N PRO A 130 6.41 -17.34 0.90
CA PRO A 130 7.07 -16.77 -0.27
C PRO A 130 6.39 -17.19 -1.58
N ILE A 131 6.17 -16.21 -2.47
CA ILE A 131 5.66 -16.45 -3.81
C ILE A 131 6.79 -16.95 -4.70
N SER A 132 6.56 -18.04 -5.44
CA SER A 132 7.58 -18.64 -6.29
C SER A 132 7.99 -17.71 -7.45
N ARG A 133 9.29 -17.73 -7.80
CA ARG A 133 9.81 -16.88 -8.88
C ARG A 133 9.14 -17.19 -10.22
N ASN A 134 8.94 -18.46 -10.54
CA ASN A 134 8.29 -18.88 -11.78
C ASN A 134 6.87 -18.29 -11.92
N LYS A 135 6.13 -18.18 -10.80
CA LYS A 135 4.81 -17.57 -10.81
C LYS A 135 4.89 -16.07 -11.10
N LEU A 136 5.85 -15.36 -10.52
CA LEU A 136 6.06 -13.94 -10.78
C LEU A 136 6.51 -13.67 -12.22
N GLU A 137 7.43 -14.48 -12.75
CA GLU A 137 7.91 -14.38 -14.14
C GLU A 137 6.80 -14.57 -15.17
N SER A 138 5.78 -15.38 -14.88
CA SER A 138 4.62 -15.52 -15.79
C SER A 138 3.87 -14.20 -16.04
N TYR A 139 4.03 -13.21 -15.16
CA TYR A 139 3.43 -11.88 -15.29
C TYR A 139 4.41 -10.81 -15.81
N LYS A 140 5.60 -11.18 -16.30
CA LYS A 140 6.64 -10.22 -16.74
C LYS A 140 6.12 -9.18 -17.73
N ASN A 141 5.23 -9.58 -18.63
CA ASN A 141 4.63 -8.71 -19.64
C ASN A 141 3.30 -8.07 -19.20
N ASN A 142 2.78 -8.43 -18.03
CA ASN A 142 1.53 -7.91 -17.50
C ASN A 142 1.66 -7.50 -16.01
N PRO A 143 2.32 -6.36 -15.74
CA PRO A 143 2.57 -5.92 -14.37
C PRO A 143 1.29 -5.55 -13.61
N VAL A 144 0.20 -5.19 -14.30
CA VAL A 144 -1.09 -4.91 -13.65
C VAL A 144 -1.68 -6.20 -13.08
N GLU A 145 -1.70 -7.27 -13.87
CA GLU A 145 -2.15 -8.59 -13.38
C GLU A 145 -1.26 -9.15 -12.28
N MET A 146 0.07 -8.93 -12.34
CA MET A 146 0.95 -9.28 -11.23
C MET A 146 0.49 -8.64 -9.92
N MET A 147 0.18 -7.34 -9.97
CA MET A 147 -0.22 -6.60 -8.77
C MET A 147 -1.59 -7.04 -8.25
N ASP A 148 -2.57 -7.34 -9.12
CA ASP A 148 -3.84 -7.90 -8.64
C ASP A 148 -3.66 -9.32 -8.08
N PHE A 149 -2.82 -10.15 -8.69
CA PHE A 149 -2.46 -11.46 -8.13
C PHE A 149 -1.87 -11.33 -6.73
N LEU A 150 -0.86 -10.48 -6.55
CA LEU A 150 -0.22 -10.24 -5.25
C LEU A 150 -1.21 -9.69 -4.22
N ARG A 151 -2.14 -8.82 -4.64
CA ARG A 151 -3.21 -8.31 -3.78
C ARG A 151 -4.09 -9.45 -3.31
N ARG A 152 -4.57 -10.30 -4.22
CA ARG A 152 -5.40 -11.46 -3.88
C ARG A 152 -4.67 -12.43 -2.95
N GLU A 153 -3.41 -12.75 -3.22
CA GLU A 153 -2.61 -13.62 -2.34
C GLU A 153 -2.47 -13.03 -0.94
N THR A 154 -2.31 -11.71 -0.84
CA THR A 154 -2.28 -11.02 0.46
C THR A 154 -3.63 -11.11 1.16
N TYR A 155 -4.73 -10.91 0.45
CA TYR A 155 -6.08 -10.95 1.03
C TYR A 155 -6.52 -12.36 1.43
N LYS A 156 -6.03 -13.40 0.76
CA LYS A 156 -6.25 -14.80 1.15
C LYS A 156 -5.69 -15.14 2.54
N LEU A 157 -4.76 -14.34 3.05
CA LEU A 157 -4.21 -14.52 4.40
C LEU A 157 -5.17 -14.03 5.50
N SER A 158 -6.24 -13.32 5.13
CA SER A 158 -7.19 -12.78 6.09
C SER A 158 -7.79 -13.91 6.96
N PRO A 159 -7.78 -13.77 8.29
CA PRO A 159 -8.45 -14.73 9.17
C PRO A 159 -9.99 -14.65 9.05
N ASN A 160 -10.51 -13.59 8.42
CA ASN A 160 -11.94 -13.40 8.21
C ASN A 160 -12.43 -14.22 7.01
N LYS A 161 -13.33 -15.18 7.26
CA LYS A 161 -13.95 -16.01 6.21
C LYS A 161 -14.77 -15.21 5.17
N ASN A 162 -15.21 -14.01 5.53
CA ASN A 162 -15.99 -13.12 4.66
C ASN A 162 -15.13 -12.05 3.99
N GLN A 163 -13.81 -12.23 3.90
CA GLN A 163 -12.91 -11.28 3.25
C GLN A 163 -13.34 -11.00 1.79
N THR A 164 -13.59 -9.73 1.48
CA THR A 164 -13.83 -9.31 0.09
C THR A 164 -12.54 -9.35 -0.74
N PHE A 165 -12.67 -9.67 -2.03
CA PHE A 165 -11.61 -9.52 -3.03
C PHE A 165 -11.90 -8.40 -4.02
N GLU A 166 -12.95 -7.61 -3.79
CA GLU A 166 -13.24 -6.42 -4.58
C GLU A 166 -12.16 -5.35 -4.37
N TYR A 167 -12.12 -4.38 -5.27
CA TYR A 167 -11.28 -3.20 -5.10
C TYR A 167 -11.97 -2.21 -4.18
N GLY A 168 -11.16 -1.51 -3.38
CA GLY A 168 -11.58 -0.35 -2.63
C GLY A 168 -11.74 0.91 -3.48
N TYR A 169 -12.01 2.01 -2.80
CA TYR A 169 -12.22 3.30 -3.45
C TYR A 169 -10.93 3.87 -4.05
N GLU A 170 -10.98 4.26 -5.32
CA GLU A 170 -9.88 4.90 -6.04
C GLU A 170 -10.02 6.43 -5.99
N PHE A 171 -9.05 7.10 -5.38
CA PHE A 171 -9.07 8.55 -5.21
C PHE A 171 -8.40 9.31 -6.37
N GLU A 172 -7.48 8.67 -7.11
CA GLU A 172 -6.72 9.35 -8.17
C GLU A 172 -7.59 9.76 -9.38
N ASN A 173 -8.77 9.15 -9.57
CA ASN A 173 -9.69 9.52 -10.65
C ASN A 173 -10.39 10.87 -10.41
N LYS A 174 -10.51 11.33 -9.15
CA LYS A 174 -11.20 12.59 -8.80
C LYS A 174 -10.31 13.83 -8.82
N HIS A 175 -8.99 13.67 -8.97
CA HIS A 175 -8.03 14.79 -8.93
C HIS A 175 -7.44 15.13 -10.31
N ARG A 176 -8.00 14.54 -11.39
CA ARG A 176 -7.70 14.90 -12.78
C ARG A 176 -8.55 16.06 -13.31
N THR A 177 -9.43 16.62 -12.48
CA THR A 177 -10.28 17.75 -12.84
C THR A 177 -10.09 18.83 -11.79
N ILE A 178 -9.09 19.67 -12.00
CA ILE A 178 -9.00 21.13 -11.78
C ILE A 178 -7.72 21.58 -12.49
#